data_AF-A0A6L7JQ36-F1
#
_entry.id   AF-A0A6L7JQ36-F1
#
_cell.length_a   1.000
_cell.length_b   1.000
_cell.length_c   1.000
_cell.angle_alpha   90.00
_cell.angle_beta   90.00
_cell.angle_gamma   90.00
#
_symmetry.space_group_name_H-M   'P 1'
#
loop_
_entity.id
_entity.type
_entity.pdbx_description
1 polymer ?
#
loop_
_entity_poly.entity_id
_entity_poly.type
_entity_poly.pdbx_seq_one_letter_code
_entity_poly.pdbx_strand_id
1 'polypeptide(L)'
;MFISKDQRLFTHAIHKYPAKFFPELPRWIIEKYSTEGELILDPFMGSGTTNLEASLLGRNSIGVDVDPFSRFISSVKTTLLNKEQLAKAHETLESRISEYCSTKLVNGIPSFPYRDNWFKPYILKELAYISTSIESLNHTRRIKDFFLVCFSSIIRSVSEADNNCTRTVIRKKLNKKVNEGDAISL
;
A
#
# COMPACT_ATOMS: atom_id res chain seq x y z
N MET A 1 -19.14 3.41 -21.89
CA MET A 1 -18.19 3.45 -20.76
C MET A 1 -18.63 4.57 -19.83
N PHE A 2 -19.13 4.23 -18.65
CA PHE A 2 -19.46 5.20 -17.59
C PHE A 2 -18.25 5.31 -16.67
N ILE A 3 -17.85 6.52 -16.30
CA ILE A 3 -16.74 6.75 -15.36
C ILE A 3 -17.37 7.26 -14.07
N SER A 4 -17.23 6.50 -12.99
CA SER A 4 -17.79 6.90 -11.70
C SER A 4 -16.97 8.04 -11.09
N LYS A 5 -17.61 8.80 -10.20
CA LYS A 5 -16.92 9.81 -9.38
C LYS A 5 -16.01 9.19 -8.33
N ASP A 6 -16.31 7.96 -7.88
CA ASP A 6 -15.56 7.27 -6.85
C ASP A 6 -14.85 6.02 -7.38
N GLN A 7 -13.57 6.19 -7.69
CA GLN A 7 -12.68 5.14 -8.19
C GLN A 7 -11.97 4.38 -7.05
N ARG A 8 -12.42 4.54 -5.79
CA ARG A 8 -11.78 3.98 -4.60
C ARG A 8 -12.38 2.65 -4.14
N LEU A 9 -13.45 2.19 -4.79
CA LEU A 9 -14.16 0.96 -4.43
C LEU A 9 -13.22 -0.27 -4.37
N PHE A 10 -13.62 -1.26 -3.59
CA PHE A 10 -12.82 -2.46 -3.31
C PHE A 10 -11.42 -2.10 -2.80
N THR A 11 -10.38 -2.76 -3.30
CA THR A 11 -8.99 -2.53 -2.92
C THR A 11 -8.28 -1.52 -3.85
N HIS A 12 -9.01 -0.76 -4.69
CA HIS A 12 -8.39 0.23 -5.58
C HIS A 12 -7.66 1.36 -4.84
N ALA A 13 -8.14 1.69 -3.64
CA ALA A 13 -7.58 2.73 -2.78
C ALA A 13 -6.49 2.27 -1.81
N ILE A 14 -6.09 0.98 -1.82
CA ILE A 14 -5.15 0.44 -0.83
C ILE A 14 -3.78 1.14 -0.82
N HIS A 15 -3.35 1.67 -1.97
CA HIS A 15 -2.09 2.39 -2.11
C HIS A 15 -2.15 3.40 -3.25
N LYS A 16 -1.61 4.62 -3.08
CA LYS A 16 -1.45 5.58 -4.17
C LYS A 16 -0.37 5.08 -5.15
N TYR A 17 -0.65 5.06 -6.44
CA TYR A 17 0.31 4.63 -7.46
C TYR A 17 0.20 5.58 -8.67
N PRO A 18 1.32 5.99 -9.28
CA PRO A 18 1.30 6.90 -10.42
C PRO A 18 0.63 6.26 -11.64
N ALA A 19 0.02 7.08 -12.50
CA ALA A 19 -0.50 6.65 -13.80
C ALA A 19 -1.48 5.45 -13.77
N LYS A 20 -2.27 5.28 -12.71
CA LYS A 20 -3.33 4.26 -12.67
C LYS A 20 -4.46 4.60 -13.66
N PHE A 21 -4.97 3.58 -14.33
CA PHE A 21 -6.27 3.66 -15.00
C PHE A 21 -7.40 3.80 -13.99
N PHE A 22 -8.48 4.48 -14.41
CA PHE A 22 -9.76 4.38 -13.72
C PHE A 22 -10.31 2.96 -13.92
N PRO A 23 -10.81 2.28 -12.87
CA PRO A 23 -11.18 0.86 -12.92
C PRO A 23 -12.20 0.50 -14.03
N GLU A 24 -13.04 1.44 -14.43
CA GLU A 24 -14.09 1.22 -15.42
C GLU A 24 -13.55 0.99 -16.83
N LEU A 25 -12.34 1.47 -17.14
CA LEU A 25 -11.70 1.20 -18.43
C LEU A 25 -11.35 -0.28 -18.60
N PRO A 26 -10.49 -0.90 -17.74
CA PRO A 26 -10.20 -2.32 -17.86
C PRO A 26 -11.45 -3.18 -17.69
N ARG A 27 -12.39 -2.81 -16.80
CA ARG A 27 -13.69 -3.50 -16.67
C ARG A 27 -14.41 -3.59 -18.01
N TRP A 28 -14.61 -2.44 -18.67
CA TRP A 28 -15.32 -2.39 -19.94
C TRP A 28 -14.62 -3.18 -21.04
N ILE A 29 -13.28 -3.14 -21.10
CA ILE A 29 -12.49 -3.90 -22.08
C ILE A 29 -12.66 -5.41 -21.82
N ILE A 30 -12.54 -5.86 -20.58
CA ILE A 30 -12.65 -7.28 -20.21
C ILE A 30 -14.05 -7.81 -20.50
N GLU A 31 -15.11 -7.08 -20.12
CA GLU A 31 -16.49 -7.47 -20.41
C GLU A 31 -16.77 -7.56 -21.92
N LYS A 32 -16.18 -6.66 -22.70
CA LYS A 32 -16.44 -6.59 -24.15
C LYS A 32 -15.70 -7.66 -24.95
N TYR A 33 -14.50 -8.05 -24.52
CA TYR A 33 -13.59 -8.87 -25.32
C TYR A 33 -13.22 -10.21 -24.69
N SER A 34 -13.81 -10.56 -23.54
CA SER A 34 -13.56 -11.84 -22.89
C SER A 34 -14.85 -12.44 -22.30
N THR A 35 -14.85 -13.74 -22.09
CA THR A 35 -15.88 -14.47 -21.35
C THR A 35 -15.42 -14.85 -19.94
N GLU A 36 -16.34 -15.26 -19.08
CA GLU A 36 -16.03 -15.73 -17.72
C GLU A 36 -15.11 -16.97 -17.78
N GLY A 37 -14.16 -17.06 -16.85
CA GLY A 37 -13.15 -18.13 -16.82
C GLY A 37 -11.95 -17.93 -17.77
N GLU A 38 -12.05 -17.04 -18.76
CA GLU A 38 -10.91 -16.74 -19.65
C GLU A 38 -9.75 -16.05 -18.92
N LEU A 39 -8.58 -16.12 -19.56
CA LEU A 39 -7.33 -15.59 -19.04
C LEU A 39 -7.02 -14.20 -19.62
N ILE A 40 -6.84 -13.21 -18.76
CA ILE A 40 -6.40 -11.86 -19.11
C ILE A 40 -4.91 -11.71 -18.80
N LEU A 41 -4.13 -11.26 -19.79
CA LEU A 41 -2.72 -10.90 -19.60
C LEU A 41 -2.57 -9.38 -19.56
N ASP A 42 -1.97 -8.87 -18.48
CA ASP A 42 -1.51 -7.49 -18.39
C ASP A 42 0.03 -7.45 -18.29
N PRO A 43 0.75 -7.11 -19.38
CA PRO A 43 2.21 -7.10 -19.39
C PRO A 43 2.84 -5.90 -18.66
N PHE A 44 2.03 -4.92 -18.23
CA PHE A 44 2.46 -3.69 -17.54
C PHE A 44 1.49 -3.35 -16.41
N MET A 45 1.25 -4.31 -15.52
CA MET A 45 0.11 -4.25 -14.60
C MET A 45 0.17 -3.11 -13.57
N GLY A 46 1.37 -2.57 -13.29
CA GLY A 46 1.58 -1.62 -12.21
C GLY A 46 0.98 -2.13 -10.90
N SER A 47 0.10 -1.33 -10.30
CA SER A 47 -0.63 -1.70 -9.06
C SER A 47 -1.78 -2.71 -9.24
N GLY A 48 -1.93 -3.34 -10.40
CA GLY A 48 -2.87 -4.45 -10.61
C GLY A 48 -4.34 -4.05 -10.79
N THR A 49 -4.64 -2.89 -11.40
CA THR A 49 -6.04 -2.50 -11.66
C THR A 49 -6.73 -3.48 -12.60
N THR A 50 -6.10 -3.86 -13.71
CA THR A 50 -6.62 -4.84 -14.67
C THR A 50 -6.86 -6.20 -14.01
N ASN A 51 -5.89 -6.67 -13.20
CA ASN A 51 -5.98 -7.97 -12.54
C ASN A 51 -7.12 -8.03 -11.51
N LEU A 52 -7.32 -6.96 -10.74
CA LEU A 52 -8.44 -6.88 -9.81
C LEU A 52 -9.78 -6.89 -10.55
N GLU A 53 -9.91 -6.10 -11.60
CA GLU A 53 -11.15 -6.02 -12.40
C GLU A 53 -11.44 -7.35 -13.12
N ALA A 54 -10.42 -8.03 -13.66
CA ALA A 54 -10.56 -9.37 -14.20
C ALA A 54 -11.09 -10.35 -13.14
N SER A 55 -10.51 -10.34 -11.94
CA SER A 55 -10.96 -11.21 -10.84
C SER A 55 -12.40 -10.90 -10.41
N LEU A 56 -12.79 -9.62 -10.34
CA LEU A 56 -14.15 -9.21 -9.98
C LEU A 56 -15.19 -9.65 -11.03
N LEU A 57 -14.77 -9.77 -12.28
CA LEU A 57 -15.58 -10.26 -13.39
C LEU A 57 -15.51 -11.78 -13.57
N GLY A 58 -14.87 -12.54 -12.67
CA GLY A 58 -14.75 -13.99 -12.79
C GLY A 58 -13.79 -14.47 -13.89
N ARG A 59 -12.82 -13.62 -14.31
CA ARG A 59 -11.74 -14.00 -15.21
C ARG A 59 -10.49 -14.37 -14.42
N ASN A 60 -9.67 -15.24 -15.01
CA ASN A 60 -8.30 -15.46 -14.56
C ASN A 60 -7.42 -14.30 -15.04
N SER A 61 -6.35 -13.98 -14.33
CA SER A 61 -5.40 -12.98 -14.82
C SER A 61 -3.95 -13.28 -14.46
N ILE A 62 -3.05 -12.90 -15.37
CA ILE A 62 -1.60 -12.87 -15.16
C ILE A 62 -1.16 -11.42 -15.37
N GLY A 63 -0.48 -10.88 -14.37
CA GLY A 63 0.09 -9.54 -14.43
C GLY A 63 1.61 -9.59 -14.35
N VAL A 64 2.28 -8.86 -15.23
CA VAL A 64 3.74 -8.73 -15.25
C VAL A 64 4.10 -7.27 -15.00
N ASP A 65 5.10 -7.06 -14.16
CA ASP A 65 5.72 -5.75 -13.97
C ASP A 65 7.20 -5.94 -13.60
N VAL A 66 8.03 -4.98 -14.02
CA VAL A 66 9.46 -4.97 -13.70
C VAL A 66 9.71 -4.53 -12.26
N ASP A 67 8.85 -3.66 -11.73
CA ASP A 67 9.00 -3.13 -10.38
C ASP A 67 8.49 -4.12 -9.33
N PRO A 68 9.37 -4.66 -8.46
CA PRO A 68 8.96 -5.61 -7.44
C PRO A 68 7.92 -5.04 -6.47
N PHE A 69 7.93 -3.72 -6.22
CA PHE A 69 6.97 -3.10 -5.32
C PHE A 69 5.57 -3.02 -5.94
N SER A 70 5.48 -2.74 -7.24
CA SER A 70 4.24 -2.82 -8.03
C SER A 70 3.64 -4.21 -7.97
N ARG A 71 4.46 -5.25 -8.15
CA ARG A 71 4.03 -6.65 -7.99
C ARG A 71 3.52 -6.95 -6.58
N PHE A 72 4.19 -6.42 -5.55
CA PHE A 72 3.77 -6.59 -4.17
C PHE A 72 2.40 -5.96 -3.90
N ILE A 73 2.18 -4.70 -4.32
CA ILE A 73 0.88 -4.04 -4.22
C ILE A 73 -0.19 -4.83 -4.96
N SER A 74 0.09 -5.23 -6.21
CA SER A 74 -0.84 -6.01 -7.03
C SER A 74 -1.24 -7.32 -6.35
N SER A 75 -0.27 -8.07 -5.81
CA SER A 75 -0.53 -9.33 -5.12
C SER A 75 -1.43 -9.16 -3.89
N VAL A 76 -1.21 -8.12 -3.07
CA VAL A 76 -2.05 -7.86 -1.90
C VAL A 76 -3.45 -7.43 -2.33
N LYS A 77 -3.52 -6.56 -3.35
CA LYS A 77 -4.76 -6.01 -3.88
C LYS A 77 -5.70 -7.09 -4.42
N THR A 78 -5.16 -8.14 -5.05
CA THR A 78 -5.94 -9.25 -5.61
C THR A 78 -6.07 -10.45 -4.66
N THR A 79 -5.48 -10.39 -3.47
CA THR A 79 -5.58 -11.49 -2.49
C THR A 79 -6.85 -11.34 -1.64
N LEU A 80 -7.70 -12.37 -1.68
CA LEU A 80 -8.83 -12.47 -0.76
C LEU A 80 -8.35 -12.77 0.65
N LEU A 81 -8.84 -11.99 1.61
CA LEU A 81 -8.53 -12.11 3.03
C LEU A 81 -9.77 -12.54 3.81
N ASN A 82 -9.56 -13.35 4.85
CA ASN A 82 -10.62 -13.67 5.81
C ASN A 82 -10.90 -12.44 6.66
N LYS A 83 -12.16 -11.98 6.66
CA LYS A 83 -12.59 -10.74 7.34
C LYS A 83 -12.39 -10.80 8.85
N GLU A 84 -12.71 -11.92 9.48
CA GLU A 84 -12.59 -12.10 10.93
C GLU A 84 -11.12 -12.09 11.37
N GLN A 85 -10.25 -12.79 10.64
CA GLN A 85 -8.82 -12.78 10.91
C GLN A 85 -8.21 -11.40 10.70
N LEU A 86 -8.65 -10.66 9.67
CA LEU A 86 -8.20 -9.30 9.41
C LEU A 86 -8.64 -8.34 10.51
N ALA A 87 -9.89 -8.41 10.96
CA ALA A 87 -10.42 -7.59 12.06
C ALA A 87 -9.65 -7.84 13.36
N LYS A 88 -9.45 -9.11 13.73
CA LYS A 88 -8.66 -9.47 14.91
C LYS A 88 -7.20 -8.97 14.83
N ALA A 89 -6.59 -9.08 13.66
CA ALA A 89 -5.23 -8.58 13.44
C ALA A 89 -5.18 -7.06 13.53
N HIS A 90 -6.19 -6.36 13.02
CA HIS A 90 -6.33 -4.91 13.12
C HIS A 90 -6.42 -4.47 14.59
N GLU A 91 -7.34 -5.04 15.38
CA GLU A 91 -7.48 -4.73 16.81
C GLU A 91 -6.16 -4.95 17.58
N THR A 92 -5.48 -6.07 17.30
CA THR A 92 -4.18 -6.38 17.91
C THR A 92 -3.13 -5.35 17.53
N LEU A 93 -3.08 -4.95 16.27
CA LEU A 93 -2.11 -3.99 15.76
C LEU A 93 -2.37 -2.59 16.31
N GLU A 94 -3.63 -2.16 16.31
CA GLU A 94 -4.08 -0.87 16.85
C GLU A 94 -3.73 -0.73 18.34
N SER A 95 -4.01 -1.77 19.14
CA SER A 95 -3.62 -1.80 20.56
C SER A 95 -2.11 -1.69 20.76
N ARG A 96 -1.30 -2.33 19.90
CA ARG A 96 0.17 -2.24 20.00
C ARG A 96 0.68 -0.86 19.60
N ILE A 97 0.11 -0.29 18.54
CA ILE A 97 0.48 1.03 18.03
C ILE A 97 0.16 2.12 19.06
N SER A 98 -0.99 2.03 19.75
CA SER A 98 -1.37 2.98 20.79
C SER A 98 -0.47 2.95 22.05
N GLU A 99 0.21 1.83 22.29
CA GLU A 99 1.23 1.69 23.35
C GLU A 99 2.61 2.26 22.98
N TYR A 100 2.75 2.91 21.81
CA TYR A 100 4.01 3.54 21.43
C TYR A 100 4.39 4.66 22.40
N CYS A 101 5.67 4.74 22.74
CA CYS A 101 6.25 5.82 23.53
C CYS A 101 7.63 6.18 22.99
N SER A 102 7.96 7.47 22.93
CA SER A 102 9.21 7.97 22.36
C SER A 102 10.49 7.50 23.07
N THR A 103 10.35 7.06 24.33
CA THR A 103 11.44 6.47 25.12
C THR A 103 11.66 4.99 24.87
N LYS A 104 10.74 4.31 24.17
CA LYS A 104 10.83 2.88 23.87
C LYS A 104 12.01 2.63 22.93
N LEU A 105 12.85 1.65 23.28
CA LEU A 105 13.91 1.20 22.39
C LEU A 105 13.27 0.47 21.20
N VAL A 106 13.52 0.98 19.99
CA VAL A 106 13.00 0.41 18.75
C VAL A 106 14.17 -0.12 17.93
N ASN A 107 14.11 -1.43 17.64
CA ASN A 107 15.03 -2.10 16.73
C ASN A 107 14.46 -2.13 15.31
N GLY A 108 15.27 -2.50 14.33
CA GLY A 108 14.80 -2.68 12.95
C GLY A 108 14.74 -1.40 12.11
N ILE A 109 15.38 -0.31 12.56
CA ILE A 109 15.57 0.88 11.72
C ILE A 109 16.55 0.52 10.58
N PRO A 110 16.13 0.56 9.31
CA PRO A 110 16.99 0.18 8.19
C PRO A 110 18.11 1.20 7.96
N SER A 111 19.21 0.74 7.37
CA SER A 111 20.30 1.60 6.89
C SER A 111 20.25 1.69 5.38
N PHE A 112 20.19 2.91 4.83
CA PHE A 112 20.23 3.16 3.39
C PHE A 112 20.72 4.59 3.10
N PRO A 113 21.22 4.85 1.88
CA PRO A 113 21.73 6.17 1.50
C PRO A 113 20.71 7.28 1.71
N TYR A 114 21.15 8.39 2.30
CA TYR A 114 20.35 9.60 2.54
C TYR A 114 19.13 9.40 3.47
N ARG A 115 19.03 8.30 4.22
CA ARG A 115 17.91 8.03 5.14
C ARG A 115 17.57 9.24 6.03
N ASP A 116 18.59 9.83 6.66
CA ASP A 116 18.42 10.91 7.62
C ASP A 116 18.12 12.27 6.93
N ASN A 117 18.25 12.34 5.60
CA ASN A 117 17.73 13.45 4.80
C ASN A 117 16.23 13.27 4.50
N TRP A 118 15.76 12.03 4.42
CA TRP A 118 14.37 11.71 4.10
C TRP A 118 13.47 11.60 5.33
N PHE A 119 14.02 11.26 6.49
CA PHE A 119 13.24 10.99 7.70
C PHE A 119 13.89 11.58 8.93
N LYS A 120 13.06 12.20 9.77
CA LYS A 120 13.49 12.68 11.08
C LYS A 120 13.69 11.50 12.03
N PRO A 121 14.59 11.60 13.04
CA PRO A 121 14.88 10.49 13.95
C PRO A 121 13.66 9.91 14.66
N TYR A 122 12.69 10.74 15.05
CA TYR A 122 11.45 10.26 15.68
C TYR A 122 10.56 9.49 14.69
N ILE A 123 10.42 9.95 13.44
CA ILE A 123 9.69 9.23 12.39
C ILE A 123 10.33 7.87 12.11
N LEU A 124 11.66 7.79 12.08
CA LEU A 124 12.35 6.51 11.90
C LEU A 124 12.01 5.51 13.01
N LYS A 125 11.92 5.97 14.27
CA LYS A 125 11.50 5.14 15.40
C LYS A 125 10.04 4.71 15.28
N GLU A 126 9.15 5.63 14.93
CA GLU A 126 7.72 5.35 14.73
C GLU A 126 7.49 4.33 13.62
N LEU A 127 8.08 4.53 12.44
CA LEU A 127 7.97 3.61 11.31
C LEU A 127 8.57 2.23 11.63
N ALA A 128 9.71 2.19 12.32
CA ALA A 128 10.29 0.93 12.77
C ALA A 128 9.39 0.23 13.79
N TYR A 129 8.74 0.96 14.69
CA TYR A 129 7.80 0.38 15.65
C TYR A 129 6.57 -0.21 14.95
N ILE A 130 6.00 0.48 13.97
CA ILE A 130 4.85 -0.02 13.20
C ILE A 130 5.24 -1.28 12.42
N SER A 131 6.34 -1.23 11.67
CA SER A 131 6.79 -2.38 10.86
C SER A 131 7.09 -3.62 11.72
N THR A 132 7.77 -3.45 12.86
CA THR A 132 8.05 -4.55 13.80
C THR A 132 6.78 -5.08 14.48
N SER A 133 5.80 -4.19 14.73
CA SER A 133 4.49 -4.59 15.27
C SER A 133 3.69 -5.42 14.27
N ILE A 134 3.76 -5.09 12.97
CA ILE A 134 3.17 -5.87 11.87
C ILE A 134 3.87 -7.24 11.73
N GLU A 135 5.19 -7.26 11.70
CA GLU A 135 5.96 -8.50 11.55
C GLU A 135 5.75 -9.48 12.71
N SER A 136 5.57 -8.96 13.92
CA SER A 136 5.30 -9.75 15.13
C SER A 136 3.83 -10.18 15.30
N LEU A 137 2.94 -9.89 14.33
CA LEU A 137 1.57 -10.41 14.37
C LEU A 137 1.57 -11.94 14.24
N ASN A 138 0.79 -12.63 15.07
CA ASN A 138 0.60 -14.08 14.95
C ASN A 138 -0.53 -14.40 13.95
N HIS A 139 -0.32 -14.00 12.69
CA HIS A 139 -1.28 -14.13 11.60
C HIS A 139 -0.61 -14.60 10.32
N THR A 140 -1.43 -14.98 9.32
CA THR A 140 -0.94 -15.45 8.02
C THR A 140 -0.10 -14.39 7.32
N ARG A 141 0.83 -14.83 6.45
CA ARG A 141 1.67 -13.94 5.66
C ARG A 141 0.85 -12.92 4.84
N ARG A 142 -0.27 -13.36 4.27
CA ARG A 142 -1.20 -12.52 3.49
C ARG A 142 -1.75 -11.34 4.29
N ILE A 143 -2.08 -11.56 5.57
CA ILE A 143 -2.56 -10.51 6.47
C ILE A 143 -1.43 -9.52 6.79
N LYS A 144 -0.21 -10.04 7.06
CA LYS A 144 0.95 -9.16 7.28
C LYS A 144 1.26 -8.32 6.04
N ASP A 145 1.26 -8.93 4.86
CA ASP A 145 1.50 -8.23 3.60
C ASP A 145 0.46 -7.13 3.35
N PHE A 146 -0.81 -7.37 3.70
CA PHE A 146 -1.83 -6.33 3.68
C PHE A 146 -1.45 -5.12 4.54
N PHE A 147 -1.09 -5.33 5.80
CA PHE A 147 -0.65 -4.25 6.67
C PHE A 147 0.67 -3.60 6.22
N LEU A 148 1.58 -4.35 5.60
CA LEU A 148 2.81 -3.81 5.03
C LEU A 148 2.54 -2.88 3.84
N VAL A 149 1.52 -3.17 3.01
CA VAL A 149 1.07 -2.24 1.95
C VAL A 149 0.39 -1.01 2.54
N CYS A 150 -0.44 -1.16 3.58
CA CYS A 150 -0.99 -0.02 4.29
C CYS A 150 0.13 0.85 4.91
N PHE A 151 1.11 0.22 5.55
CA PHE A 151 2.31 0.87 6.08
C PHE A 151 3.09 1.60 4.99
N SER A 152 3.33 0.97 3.83
CA SER A 152 4.04 1.65 2.74
C SER A 152 3.30 2.87 2.21
N SER A 153 1.96 2.89 2.31
CA SER A 153 1.13 4.01 1.87
C SER A 153 1.34 5.28 2.70
N ILE A 154 1.74 5.14 3.98
CA ILE A 154 1.99 6.28 4.88
C ILE A 154 3.44 6.76 4.87
N ILE A 155 4.41 5.92 4.48
CA ILE A 155 5.86 6.28 4.52
C ILE A 155 6.12 7.62 3.85
N ARG A 156 5.51 7.83 2.69
CA ARG A 156 5.73 9.06 1.93
C ARG A 156 5.12 10.28 2.62
N SER A 157 3.92 10.17 3.23
CA SER A 157 3.28 11.32 3.90
C SER A 157 4.10 11.81 5.08
N VAL A 158 4.78 10.91 5.80
CA VAL A 158 5.62 11.23 6.97
C VAL A 158 7.11 11.43 6.66
N SER A 159 7.51 11.35 5.39
CA SER A 159 8.89 11.67 4.95
C SER A 159 9.08 13.15 4.60
N GLU A 160 10.32 13.61 4.42
CA GLU A 160 10.67 14.92 3.85
C GLU A 160 10.54 14.97 2.31
N ALA A 161 9.93 13.96 1.68
CA ALA A 161 9.65 13.96 0.24
C ALA A 161 8.36 14.75 -0.08
N ASP A 162 8.36 15.45 -1.22
CA ASP A 162 7.15 16.12 -1.74
C ASP A 162 6.08 15.09 -2.13
N ASN A 163 4.87 15.17 -1.57
CA ASN A 163 3.75 14.26 -1.86
C ASN A 163 3.16 14.43 -3.28
N ASN A 164 3.42 15.57 -3.93
CA ASN A 164 2.85 15.92 -5.23
C ASN A 164 3.76 15.58 -6.41
N CYS A 165 5.04 15.30 -6.16
CA CYS A 165 6.00 15.01 -7.22
C CYS A 165 6.18 13.50 -7.41
N THR A 166 5.86 12.91 -8.56
CA THR A 166 6.07 11.46 -8.75
C THR A 166 7.51 11.01 -8.49
N ARG A 167 8.48 11.89 -8.71
CA ARG A 167 9.88 11.70 -8.34
C ARG A 167 10.11 12.02 -6.86
N THR A 168 10.87 11.17 -6.19
CA THR A 168 11.33 11.43 -4.82
C THR A 168 12.32 12.60 -4.84
N VAL A 169 11.88 13.77 -4.36
CA VAL A 169 12.70 14.99 -4.29
C VAL A 169 12.52 15.66 -2.93
N ILE A 170 13.63 16.12 -2.35
CA ILE A 170 13.63 17.00 -1.18
C ILE A 170 13.53 18.43 -1.70
N ARG A 171 12.51 19.17 -1.26
CA ARG A 171 12.33 20.58 -1.60
C ARG A 171 12.80 21.46 -0.45
N LYS A 172 13.43 22.61 -0.75
CA LYS A 172 13.77 23.63 0.25
C LYS A 172 12.55 24.13 1.03
N LYS A 173 11.37 24.12 0.41
CA LYS A 173 10.08 24.43 1.04
C LYS A 173 9.11 23.29 0.74
N LEU A 174 8.80 22.51 1.76
CA LEU A 174 7.80 21.45 1.71
C LEU A 174 6.40 22.05 1.92
N ASN A 175 5.42 21.51 1.20
CA ASN A 175 4.00 21.85 1.39
C ASN A 175 3.35 20.99 2.49
N LYS A 176 4.14 20.53 3.46
CA LYS A 176 3.69 19.77 4.63
C LYS A 176 4.65 19.99 5.79
N LYS A 177 4.14 19.80 7.00
CA LYS A 177 4.94 19.71 8.23
C LYS A 177 4.87 18.28 8.71
N VAL A 178 6.03 17.69 8.98
CA VAL A 178 6.16 16.37 9.60
C VAL A 178 6.55 16.59 11.06
N ASN A 179 5.74 16.10 11.99
CA ASN A 179 5.92 16.22 13.44
C ASN A 179 6.03 14.84 14.09
N GLU A 180 6.46 14.82 15.35
CA GLU A 180 6.47 13.59 16.14
C GLU A 180 5.04 13.10 16.38
N GLY A 181 4.85 11.78 16.27
CA GLY A 181 3.57 11.09 16.36
C GLY A 181 2.83 10.96 15.03
N ASP A 182 3.23 11.68 13.98
CA ASP A 182 2.52 11.68 12.70
C ASP A 182 2.38 10.28 12.11
N ALA A 183 3.40 9.41 12.21
CA ALA A 183 3.32 8.07 11.63
C ALA A 183 2.43 7.10 12.43
N ILE A 184 2.28 7.33 13.73
CA ILE A 184 1.47 6.51 14.66
C ILE A 184 0.00 6.91 14.60
N SER A 185 -0.28 8.17 14.23
CA SER A 185 -1.64 8.75 14.20
C SER A 185 -2.42 8.58 12.88
N LEU A 186 -1.79 8.02 11.85
CA LEU A 186 -2.35 7.84 10.50
C LEU A 186 -3.04 6.48 10.33
#